data_AF-A0A352LKR2-F1
#
_entry.id   AF-A0A352LKR2-F1
#
_cell.length_a   1.000
_cell.length_b   1.000
_cell.length_c   1.000
_cell.angle_alpha   90.00
_cell.angle_beta   90.00
_cell.angle_gamma   90.00
#
_symmetry.space_group_name_H-M   'P 1'
#
loop_
_entity.id
_entity.type
_entity.pdbx_description
1 polymer ?
#
loop_
_entity_poly.entity_id
_entity_poly.type
_entity_poly.pdbx_seq_one_letter_code
_entity_poly.pdbx_strand_id
1 'polypeptide(L)'
;EALMQQNLGFALPLSMLTSWLDGVPDSSAPFSRISEDAFEQRGWTVAVRRRSASGEPQVISASAPLSQGGLMRITLTVEPR
;
A
#
# COMPACT_ATOMS: atom_id res chain seq x y z
N GLU A 1 -9.34 7.72 -8.37
CA GLU A 1 -10.01 6.87 -7.36
C GLU A 1 -11.44 6.50 -7.74
N ALA A 2 -12.37 7.46 -7.90
CA ALA A 2 -13.78 7.15 -8.22
C ALA A 2 -13.97 6.28 -9.48
N LEU A 3 -13.23 6.56 -10.56
CA LEU A 3 -13.25 5.75 -11.79
C LEU A 3 -12.71 4.33 -11.58
N MET A 4 -11.73 4.14 -10.70
CA MET A 4 -11.19 2.80 -10.40
C MET A 4 -12.20 2.01 -9.58
N GLN A 5 -12.81 2.65 -8.58
CA GLN A 5 -13.87 2.01 -7.78
C GLN A 5 -15.02 1.55 -8.67
N GLN A 6 -15.45 2.39 -9.60
CA GLN A 6 -16.56 2.10 -10.51
C GLN A 6 -16.24 0.97 -11.50
N ASN A 7 -15.03 0.96 -12.06
CA ASN A 7 -14.69 0.03 -13.15
C ASN A 7 -14.01 -1.26 -12.67
N LEU A 8 -13.34 -1.23 -11.52
CA LEU A 8 -12.49 -2.32 -11.03
C LEU A 8 -12.95 -2.85 -9.67
N GLY A 9 -13.89 -2.19 -9.00
CA GLY A 9 -14.39 -2.58 -7.67
C GLY A 9 -13.43 -2.27 -6.52
N PHE A 10 -12.37 -1.51 -6.77
CA PHE A 10 -11.41 -1.04 -5.76
C PHE A 10 -10.89 0.36 -6.10
N ALA A 11 -10.46 1.10 -5.08
CA ALA A 11 -9.75 2.37 -5.24
C ALA A 11 -8.41 2.31 -4.51
N LEU A 12 -7.32 2.48 -5.26
CA LEU A 12 -6.00 2.73 -4.67
C LEU A 12 -5.92 4.21 -4.27
N PRO A 13 -5.70 4.55 -2.98
CA PRO A 13 -5.56 5.93 -2.56
C PRO A 13 -4.21 6.50 -3.04
N LEU A 14 -4.22 7.16 -4.20
CA LEU A 14 -2.99 7.65 -4.83
C LEU A 14 -2.32 8.74 -4.00
N SER A 15 -3.11 9.51 -3.24
CA SER A 15 -2.59 10.52 -2.33
C SER A 15 -1.69 9.94 -1.22
N MET A 16 -2.00 8.73 -0.76
CA MET A 16 -1.27 8.05 0.32
C MET A 16 -0.10 7.21 -0.21
N LEU A 17 -0.11 6.91 -1.51
CA LEU A 17 0.84 6.00 -2.14
C LEU A 17 2.29 6.45 -1.92
N THR A 18 2.56 7.75 -1.93
CA THR A 18 3.90 8.31 -1.68
C THR A 18 4.45 7.88 -0.32
N SER A 19 3.70 8.08 0.77
CA SER A 19 4.12 7.62 2.10
C SER A 19 4.26 6.10 2.17
N TRP A 20 3.38 5.37 1.48
CA TRP A 20 3.48 3.92 1.42
C TRP A 20 4.74 3.45 0.70
N LEU A 21 5.20 4.18 -0.33
CA LEU A 21 6.48 3.95 -1.03
C LEU A 21 7.70 4.13 -0.10
N ASP A 22 7.56 4.99 0.91
CA ASP A 22 8.54 5.15 2.00
C ASP A 22 8.36 4.10 3.11
N GLY A 23 7.41 3.18 2.96
CA GLY A 23 7.14 2.09 3.91
C GLY A 23 6.43 2.56 5.18
N VAL A 24 5.83 3.74 5.16
CA VAL A 24 5.15 4.34 6.32
C VAL A 24 3.68 4.65 6.02
N PRO A 25 2.80 4.64 7.02
CA PRO A 25 1.42 5.09 6.84
C PRO A 25 1.41 6.61 6.56
N ASP A 26 0.47 7.04 5.73
CA ASP A 26 0.22 8.45 5.48
C ASP A 26 -0.28 9.13 6.77
N SER A 27 0.25 10.30 7.10
CA SER A 27 -0.05 10.98 8.38
C SER A 27 -1.43 11.64 8.42
N SER A 28 -2.08 11.82 7.25
CA SER A 28 -3.38 12.47 7.12
C SER A 28 -4.55 11.54 7.45
N ALA A 29 -4.31 10.25 7.73
CA ALA A 29 -5.36 9.28 8.00
C ALA A 29 -4.98 8.29 9.10
N PRO A 30 -5.97 7.80 9.89
CA PRO A 30 -5.73 6.74 10.86
C PRO A 30 -5.17 5.47 10.19
N PHE A 31 -4.32 4.76 10.93
CA PHE A 31 -3.76 3.49 10.53
C PHE A 31 -3.68 2.54 11.73
N SER A 32 -3.61 1.24 11.45
CA SER A 32 -3.35 0.19 12.43
C SER A 32 -2.00 -0.45 12.14
N ARG A 33 -1.10 -0.51 13.10
CA ARG A 33 0.19 -1.19 12.93
C ARG A 33 -0.02 -2.72 13.03
N ILE A 34 0.54 -3.48 12.08
CA ILE A 34 0.59 -4.95 12.13
C ILE A 34 1.96 -5.41 12.62
N SER A 35 3.03 -4.83 12.06
CA SER A 35 4.42 -5.06 12.44
C SER A 35 5.27 -3.83 12.10
N GLU A 36 6.58 -3.90 12.30
CA GLU A 36 7.51 -2.84 11.87
C GLU A 36 7.39 -2.54 10.36
N ASP A 37 7.23 -3.59 9.55
CA ASP A 37 7.17 -3.51 8.09
C ASP A 37 5.74 -3.63 7.53
N ALA A 38 4.70 -3.62 8.36
CA ALA A 38 3.32 -3.76 7.89
C ALA A 38 2.30 -2.94 8.68
N PHE A 39 1.32 -2.40 7.96
CA PHE A 39 0.22 -1.63 8.54
C PHE A 39 -1.04 -1.74 7.70
N GLU A 40 -2.18 -1.42 8.31
CA GLU A 40 -3.46 -1.25 7.62
C GLU A 40 -3.83 0.24 7.57
N GLN A 41 -4.24 0.72 6.40
CA GLN A 41 -4.72 2.09 6.23
C GLN A 41 -5.75 2.15 5.11
N ARG A 42 -6.89 2.82 5.35
CA ARG A 42 -8.00 2.96 4.37
C ARG A 42 -8.47 1.63 3.74
N GLY A 43 -8.48 0.55 4.52
CA GLY A 43 -8.91 -0.78 4.05
C GLY A 43 -7.86 -1.52 3.21
N TRP A 44 -6.64 -0.99 3.11
CA TRP A 44 -5.49 -1.65 2.51
C TRP A 44 -4.55 -2.16 3.58
N THR A 45 -4.05 -3.37 3.41
CA THR A 45 -2.86 -3.88 4.10
C THR A 45 -1.64 -3.57 3.26
N VAL A 46 -0.70 -2.81 3.82
CA VAL A 46 0.56 -2.42 3.18
C VAL A 46 1.70 -3.11 3.91
N ALA A 47 2.63 -3.70 3.15
CA ALA A 47 3.80 -4.36 3.71
C ALA A 47 5.06 -4.09 2.88
N VAL A 48 6.14 -3.67 3.55
CA VAL A 48 7.48 -3.63 2.98
C VAL A 48 7.99 -5.07 2.89
N ARG A 49 8.25 -5.55 1.67
CA ARG A 49 8.70 -6.93 1.40
C ARG A 49 10.20 -7.05 1.26
N ARG A 50 10.86 -5.95 0.90
CA ARG A 50 12.31 -5.88 0.76
C ARG A 50 12.77 -4.45 1.00
N ARG A 51 13.87 -4.33 1.74
CA ARG A 51 14.63 -3.10 1.91
C ARG A 51 16.00 -3.22 1.24
N SER A 52 16.57 -2.10 0.82
CA SER A 52 17.96 -2.00 0.40
C SER A 52 18.91 -2.22 1.59
N ALA A 53 20.22 -2.30 1.33
CA ALA A 53 21.23 -2.32 2.38
C ALA A 53 21.25 -1.04 3.24
N SER A 54 20.79 0.10 2.69
CA SER A 54 20.63 1.36 3.42
C SER A 54 19.32 1.46 4.21
N GLY A 55 18.45 0.45 4.13
CA GLY A 55 17.17 0.38 4.86
C GLY A 55 15.97 0.96 4.12
N GLU A 56 16.16 1.52 2.94
CA GLU A 56 15.09 2.09 2.11
C GLU A 56 14.20 0.99 1.52
N PRO A 57 12.87 1.13 1.51
CA PRO A 57 11.98 0.18 0.85
C PRO A 57 12.28 0.07 -0.66
N GLN A 58 12.39 -1.16 -1.14
CA GLN A 58 12.56 -1.46 -2.57
C GLN A 58 11.37 -2.21 -3.17
N VAL A 59 10.71 -3.04 -2.36
CA VAL A 59 9.53 -3.78 -2.80
C VAL A 59 8.45 -3.62 -1.75
N ILE A 60 7.31 -3.12 -2.18
CA ILE A 60 6.12 -2.93 -1.33
C ILE A 60 4.97 -3.71 -1.93
N SER A 61 4.21 -4.37 -1.05
CA SER A 61 2.97 -5.06 -1.39
C SER A 61 1.83 -4.32 -0.72
N ALA A 62 0.86 -3.85 -1.49
CA ALA A 62 -0.40 -3.32 -0.99
C ALA A 62 -1.53 -4.27 -1.42
N SER A 63 -2.42 -4.63 -0.50
CA SER A 63 -3.57 -5.48 -0.83
C SER A 63 -4.85 -5.01 -0.17
N ALA A 64 -5.96 -5.15 -0.87
CA ALA A 64 -7.30 -4.83 -0.38
C ALA A 64 -8.29 -5.91 -0.83
N PRO A 65 -9.32 -6.21 -0.01
CA PRO A 65 -10.41 -7.08 -0.43
C PRO A 65 -11.20 -6.43 -1.57
N LEU A 66 -11.64 -7.25 -2.53
CA LEU A 66 -12.53 -6.82 -3.60
C LEU A 66 -14.00 -6.95 -3.18
N SER A 67 -14.85 -6.03 -3.63
CA SER A 67 -16.28 -6.04 -3.28
C SER A 67 -17.04 -7.28 -3.75
N GLN A 68 -16.56 -7.98 -4.78
CA GLN A 68 -17.20 -9.21 -5.30
C GLN A 68 -16.53 -10.50 -4.80
N GLY A 69 -15.72 -10.41 -3.75
CA GLY A 69 -14.92 -11.52 -3.24
C GLY A 69 -13.57 -11.64 -3.93
N GLY A 70 -12.55 -12.03 -3.17
CA GLY A 70 -11.16 -12.07 -3.60
C GLY A 70 -10.30 -10.96 -3.01
N LEU A 71 -9.01 -11.00 -3.33
CA LEU A 71 -8.02 -10.06 -2.84
C LEU A 71 -7.30 -9.43 -4.03
N MET A 72 -7.32 -8.10 -4.11
CA MET A 72 -6.41 -7.39 -4.99
C MET A 72 -5.06 -7.27 -4.31
N ARG A 73 -3.98 -7.53 -5.06
CA ARG A 73 -2.62 -7.21 -4.62
C ARG A 73 -1.91 -6.41 -5.70
N ILE A 74 -1.24 -5.35 -5.27
CA ILE A 74 -0.33 -4.55 -6.08
C ILE A 74 1.06 -4.70 -5.46
N THR A 75 2.03 -4.99 -6.31
CA THR A 75 3.46 -4.95 -5.93
C THR A 75 4.07 -3.75 -6.62
N LEU A 76 4.68 -2.87 -5.84
CA LEU A 76 5.39 -1.69 -6.30
C LEU A 76 6.88 -1.94 -6.09
N THR A 77 7.66 -1.70 -7.12
CA THR A 77 9.13 -1.77 -7.06
C THR A 77 9.67 -0.36 -7.23
N VAL A 78 10.49 0.07 -6.26
CA VAL A 78 11.17 1.35 -6.30
C VAL A 78 12.57 1.10 -6.82
N GLU A 79 12.89 1.68 -7.98
CA GLU A 79 14.24 1.64 -8.52
C GLU A 79 15.08 2.77 -7.90
N PRO A 80 16.29 2.47 -7.42
CA PRO A 80 17.21 3.51 -6.98
C PRO A 80 17.55 4.42 -8.16
N ARG A 81 17.56 5.73 -7.91
CA ARG A 81 17.96 6.74 -8.89
C ARG A 81 19.47 6.75 -9.12
#